data_AF-A0A920HUK2-F1
#
_entry.id   AF-A0A920HUK2-F1
#
_cell.length_a   1.000
_cell.length_b   1.000
_cell.length_c   1.000
_cell.angle_alpha   90.00
_cell.angle_beta   90.00
_cell.angle_gamma   90.00
#
_symmetry.space_group_name_H-M   'P 1'
#
loop_
_entity.id
_entity.type
_entity.pdbx_description
1 polymer ?
#
loop_
_entity_poly.entity_id
_entity_poly.type
_entity_poly.pdbx_seq_one_letter_code
_entity_poly.pdbx_strand_id
1 'polypeptide(L)'
;MFIIPLAVQWWAVWYPGAEPGGGGYIAQRMLSAKDEKNAIWATLLFNFMHYAVRPWPWILIALASIVVYPNIESLQQAFPNTIVGNMLAIQQ
;
A
#
# COMPACT_ATOMS: atom_id res chain seq x y z
N MET A 1 17.67 -5.83 8.21
CA MET A 1 17.00 -6.55 7.09
C MET A 1 15.57 -6.97 7.42
N PHE A 2 15.20 -7.30 8.67
CA PHE A 2 13.83 -7.71 9.05
C PHE A 2 12.77 -6.60 9.14
N ILE A 3 13.16 -5.32 9.26
CA ILE A 3 12.22 -4.20 9.43
C ILE A 3 11.46 -3.90 8.14
N ILE A 4 12.12 -4.01 6.98
CA ILE A 4 11.53 -3.71 5.67
C ILE A 4 10.35 -4.65 5.37
N PRO A 5 10.49 -5.99 5.40
CA PRO A 5 9.36 -6.88 5.13
C PRO A 5 8.24 -6.72 6.17
N LEU A 6 8.55 -6.49 7.45
CA LEU A 6 7.52 -6.25 8.47
C LEU A 6 6.74 -4.95 8.22
N ALA A 7 7.44 -3.85 7.90
CA ALA A 7 6.81 -2.56 7.62
C ALA A 7 5.96 -2.60 6.34
N VAL A 8 6.47 -3.24 5.28
CA VAL A 8 5.73 -3.39 4.01
C VAL A 8 4.54 -4.33 4.18
N GLN A 9 4.68 -5.44 4.89
CA GLN A 9 3.59 -6.38 5.12
C GLN A 9 2.49 -5.78 5.99
N TRP A 10 2.86 -5.07 7.06
CA TRP A 10 1.90 -4.30 7.88
C TRP A 10 1.15 -3.26 7.06
N TRP A 11 1.84 -2.59 6.13
CA TRP A 11 1.26 -1.59 5.24
C TRP A 11 0.34 -2.18 4.16
N ALA A 12 0.72 -3.33 3.58
CA ALA A 12 0.07 -3.93 2.42
C ALA A 12 -1.11 -4.86 2.77
N VAL A 13 -1.12 -5.48 3.95
CA VAL A 13 -2.11 -6.52 4.30
C VAL A 13 -3.42 -5.96 4.85
N TRP A 14 -3.46 -4.73 5.37
CA TRP A 14 -4.64 -4.28 6.09
C TRP A 14 -5.66 -3.59 5.19
N TYR A 15 -6.66 -4.34 4.71
CA TYR A 15 -7.88 -3.77 4.12
C TYR A 15 -8.92 -3.52 5.23
N PRO A 16 -9.46 -2.30 5.40
CA PRO A 16 -10.59 -2.09 6.31
C PRO A 16 -11.78 -2.91 5.80
N GLY A 17 -12.29 -3.82 6.63
CA GLY A 17 -13.41 -4.71 6.27
C GLY A 17 -13.02 -6.14 5.87
N ALA A 18 -11.73 -6.50 5.81
CA ALA A 18 -11.27 -7.88 5.62
C ALA A 18 -11.14 -8.67 6.95
N GLU A 19 -11.88 -8.26 7.98
CA GLU A 19 -11.91 -8.92 9.28
C GLU A 19 -12.98 -10.04 9.26
N PRO A 20 -12.66 -11.30 9.66
CA PRO A 20 -13.59 -12.44 9.61
C PRO A 20 -14.93 -12.28 10.35
N GLY A 21 -15.12 -11.20 11.12
CA GLY A 21 -16.30 -10.94 11.94
C GLY A 21 -17.22 -9.81 11.45
N GLY A 22 -16.98 -9.21 10.28
CA GLY A 22 -17.75 -8.06 9.82
C GLY A 22 -17.56 -6.81 10.69
N GLY A 23 -17.99 -5.65 10.22
CA GLY A 23 -17.70 -4.32 10.79
C GLY A 23 -18.07 -4.05 12.27
N GLY A 24 -18.51 -5.06 13.03
CA GLY A 24 -18.77 -4.99 14.47
C GLY A 24 -17.53 -4.63 15.30
N TYR A 25 -16.31 -4.97 14.87
CA TYR A 25 -15.09 -4.55 15.57
C TYR A 25 -14.85 -3.04 15.49
N ILE A 26 -15.13 -2.44 14.33
CA ILE A 26 -15.09 -0.98 14.17
C ILE A 26 -16.20 -0.32 15.02
N ALA A 27 -17.40 -0.91 15.06
CA ALA A 27 -18.47 -0.43 15.92
C ALA A 27 -18.10 -0.52 17.41
N GLN A 28 -17.47 -1.62 17.86
CA GLN A 28 -16.96 -1.75 19.22
C GLN A 28 -15.92 -0.68 19.55
N ARG A 29 -15.00 -0.35 18.63
CA ARG A 29 -14.04 0.74 18.82
C ARG A 29 -14.71 2.10 18.96
N MET A 30 -15.76 2.36 18.17
CA MET A 30 -16.55 3.59 18.26
C MET A 30 -17.35 3.66 19.57
N LEU A 31 -17.98 2.56 19.98
CA LEU A 31 -18.75 2.46 21.23
C LEU A 31 -17.88 2.45 22.49
N SER A 32 -16.60 2.08 22.36
CA SER A 32 -15.63 2.13 23.47
C SER A 32 -14.99 3.52 23.64
N ALA A 33 -15.30 4.48 22.78
CA ALA A 33 -14.82 5.85 22.92
C ALA A 33 -15.47 6.53 24.13
N LYS A 34 -14.72 7.42 24.81
CA LYS A 34 -15.15 8.10 26.04
C LYS A 34 -16.45 8.91 25.86
N ASP A 35 -16.62 9.52 24.70
CA ASP A 35 -17.80 10.26 24.29
C ASP A 35 -17.94 10.25 22.76
N GLU A 36 -19.09 10.69 22.27
CA GLU A 36 -19.41 10.72 20.84
C GLU A 36 -18.44 11.63 20.05
N LYS A 37 -18.03 12.75 20.63
CA LYS A 37 -17.09 13.68 20.00
C LYS A 37 -15.75 13.00 19.73
N ASN A 38 -15.21 12.24 20.68
CA ASN A 38 -13.98 11.47 20.49
C ASN A 38 -14.16 10.37 19.43
N ALA A 39 -15.31 9.69 19.38
CA ALA A 39 -15.60 8.70 18.34
C ALA A 39 -15.58 9.31 16.93
N ILE A 40 -16.19 10.48 16.75
CA ILE A 40 -16.22 11.20 15.46
C ILE A 40 -14.81 11.59 15.03
N TRP A 41 -14.03 12.23 15.91
CA TRP A 41 -12.66 12.64 15.58
C TRP A 41 -11.75 11.44 15.27
N ALA A 42 -11.89 10.34 16.01
CA ALA A 42 -11.14 9.11 15.74
C ALA A 42 -11.47 8.53 14.36
N THR A 43 -12.77 8.48 14.01
CA THR A 43 -13.21 7.99 12.69
C THR A 43 -12.76 8.91 11.55
N LEU A 44 -12.79 10.23 11.74
CA LEU A 44 -12.29 11.18 10.73
C LEU A 44 -10.77 11.06 10.54
N LEU A 45 -10.02 10.98 11.64
CA LEU A 45 -8.57 10.76 11.60
C LEU A 45 -8.24 9.45 10.90
N PHE A 46 -8.99 8.38 11.20
CA PHE A 46 -8.85 7.10 10.52
C PHE A 46 -9.08 7.24 9.01
N ASN A 47 -10.17 7.89 8.58
CA ASN A 47 -10.45 8.08 7.15
C ASN A 47 -9.35 8.87 6.44
N PHE A 48 -8.84 9.94 7.07
CA PHE A 48 -7.74 10.73 6.52
C PHE A 48 -6.46 9.89 6.40
N MET A 49 -6.04 9.24 7.49
CA MET A 49 -4.83 8.41 7.47
C MET A 49 -4.95 7.25 6.49
N HIS A 50 -6.14 6.65 6.38
CA HIS A 50 -6.36 5.48 5.55
C HIS A 50 -6.47 5.81 4.07
N TYR A 51 -7.19 6.86 3.69
CA TYR A 51 -7.44 7.18 2.28
C TYR A 51 -6.55 8.28 1.75
N ALA A 52 -6.14 9.25 2.56
CA ALA A 52 -5.19 10.27 2.13
C ALA A 52 -3.76 9.76 2.31
N VAL A 53 -3.35 9.40 3.54
CA VAL A 53 -1.93 9.15 3.83
C VAL A 53 -1.42 7.81 3.27
N ARG A 54 -2.18 6.73 3.46
CA ARG A 54 -1.75 5.38 3.10
C ARG A 54 -1.46 5.13 1.60
N PRO A 55 -2.19 5.69 0.62
CA PRO A 55 -1.84 5.46 -0.78
C PRO A 55 -0.61 6.22 -1.25
N TRP A 56 -0.19 7.31 -0.58
CA TRP A 56 0.90 8.16 -1.05
C TRP A 56 2.22 7.42 -1.31
N PRO A 57 2.71 6.49 -0.47
CA PRO A 57 3.94 5.77 -0.77
C PRO A 57 3.88 4.97 -2.07
N TRP A 58 2.72 4.37 -2.39
CA TRP A 58 2.54 3.67 -3.65
C TRP A 58 2.53 4.61 -4.85
N ILE A 59 1.89 5.77 -4.71
CA ILE A 59 1.89 6.83 -5.73
C ILE A 59 3.33 7.31 -5.96
N LEU A 60 4.09 7.59 -4.90
CA LEU A 60 5.47 8.05 -5.01
C LEU A 60 6.37 7.01 -5.67
N ILE A 61 6.22 5.73 -5.34
CA ILE A 61 6.97 4.64 -5.99
C ILE A 61 6.61 4.55 -7.48
N ALA A 62 5.32 4.65 -7.83
CA ALA A 62 4.89 4.64 -9.22
C ALA A 62 5.41 5.85 -10.02
N LEU A 63 5.44 7.04 -9.41
CA LEU A 63 6.00 8.22 -10.05
C LEU A 63 7.53 8.11 -10.21
N ALA A 64 8.21 7.62 -9.17
CA ALA A 64 9.65 7.38 -9.23
C ALA A 64 10.01 6.33 -10.28
N SER A 65 9.20 5.27 -10.46
CA SER A 65 9.48 4.23 -11.45
C SER A 65 9.41 4.76 -12.88
N ILE A 66 8.51 5.69 -13.19
CA ILE A 66 8.43 6.33 -14.51
C ILE A 66 9.70 7.12 -14.83
N VAL A 67 10.30 7.78 -13.83
CA VAL A 67 11.52 8.57 -14.02
C VAL A 67 12.76 7.68 -14.12
N VAL A 68 12.85 6.65 -13.27
CA VAL A 68 14.02 5.74 -13.23
C VAL A 68 14.01 4.75 -14.40
N TYR A 69 12.83 4.32 -14.84
CA TYR A 69 12.63 3.35 -15.91
C TYR A 69 11.70 3.88 -16.99
N PRO A 70 12.15 4.85 -17.81
CA PRO A 70 11.29 5.57 -18.74
C PRO A 70 10.82 4.74 -19.94
N ASN A 71 11.52 3.65 -20.28
CA ASN A 71 11.22 2.81 -21.42
C ASN A 71 11.57 1.33 -21.16
N ILE A 72 11.14 0.45 -22.07
CA ILE A 72 11.33 -0.99 -21.92
C ILE A 72 12.83 -1.38 -21.95
N GLU A 73 13.66 -0.69 -22.74
CA GLU A 73 15.10 -0.96 -22.77
C GLU A 73 15.77 -0.68 -21.41
N SER A 74 15.39 0.39 -20.72
CA SER A 74 15.92 0.72 -19.39
C SER A 74 15.54 -0.33 -18.33
N LEU A 75 14.33 -0.89 -18.43
CA LEU A 75 13.89 -2.00 -17.59
C LEU A 75 14.69 -3.28 -17.88
N GLN A 76 14.96 -3.58 -19.16
CA GLN A 76 15.76 -4.74 -19.55
C GLN A 76 17.19 -4.63 -19.03
N GLN A 77 17.81 -3.45 -19.15
CA GLN A 77 19.17 -3.23 -18.64
C GLN A 77 19.27 -3.38 -17.12
N ALA A 78 18.26 -2.91 -16.38
CA ALA A 78 18.22 -3.01 -14.93
C ALA A 78 17.85 -4.43 -14.44
N PHE A 79 17.02 -5.16 -15.19
CA PHE A 79 16.51 -6.47 -14.80
C PHE A 79 16.66 -7.52 -15.91
N PRO A 80 17.91 -7.85 -16.31
CA PRO A 80 18.17 -8.68 -17.49
C PRO A 80 17.61 -10.11 -17.38
N ASN A 81 17.54 -10.67 -16.17
CA ASN A 81 17.11 -12.05 -15.93
C ASN A 81 15.60 -12.19 -15.64
N THR A 82 14.79 -11.17 -15.95
CA THR A 82 13.34 -11.23 -15.77
C THR A 82 12.65 -11.80 -17.00
N ILE A 83 11.40 -12.24 -16.83
CA ILE A 83 10.57 -12.80 -17.93
C ILE A 83 10.53 -11.84 -19.12
N VAL A 84 10.42 -10.53 -18.88
CA VAL A 84 10.43 -9.50 -19.94
C VAL A 84 11.79 -9.42 -20.63
N GLY A 85 12.89 -9.41 -19.88
CA GLY A 85 14.24 -9.42 -20.45
C GLY A 85 14.51 -10.67 -21.31
N ASN A 86 14.08 -11.84 -20.83
CA ASN A 86 14.20 -13.09 -21.56
C ASN A 86 13.31 -13.12 -22.81
N MET A 87 12.08 -12.60 -22.76
CA MET A 87 11.17 -12.59 -23.92
C MET A 87 11.66 -11.70 -25.07
N LEU A 88 12.29 -10.56 -24.78
CA LEU A 88 12.83 -9.65 -25.79
C LEU A 88 14.17 -10.13 -26.35
N ALA A 89 14.97 -10.87 -25.56
CA ALA A 89 16.22 -11.46 -26.03
C ALA A 89 16.02 -12.59 -27.06
N ILE A 90 14.85 -13.21 -27.11
CA ILE A 90 14.51 -14.26 -28.09
C ILE A 90 14.05 -13.66 -29.44
N GLN A 91 13.83 -12.33 -29.49
CA GLN A 91 13.41 -11.60 -30.70
C GLN A 91 14.57 -10.91 -31.45
N GLN A 92 15.82 -11.14 -31.04
CA GLN A 92 17.04 -10.68 -31.73
C GLN A 92 17.86 -11.88 -32.21
#